data_AF-A0A2Z6LW20-F1
#
_entry.id   AF-A0A2Z6LW20-F1
#
_cell.length_a   1.000
_cell.length_b   1.000
_cell.length_c   1.000
_cell.angle_alpha   90.00
_cell.angle_beta   90.00
_cell.angle_gamma   90.00
#
_symmetry.space_group_name_H-M   'P 1'
#
loop_
_entity.id
_entity.type
_entity.pdbx_description
1 polymer ?
#
loop_
_entity_poly.entity_id
_entity_poly.type
_entity_poly.pdbx_seq_one_letter_code
_entity_poly.pdbx_strand_id
1 'polypeptide(L)'
;MVKPPLELKPNIDESTIEQANVVEPDVEQPNVVEPDVKQPNVVVNTANFFFQCEKYNVRDEMIEWCRKEATKAGFTIVIGKSDNGGNRRKPYFLLSCSRGDVYKEKKRILKKQDTTTKKFMCPFRLRGYFLASQEWKLSVVCGEHNHEMEKTLEGHTLAGSLKPEEKECVQELTKNLVPPKNILTTLRGRNPESKTNMKQVYNARERTVGQSKTIQDFFWAHQESVKLFNTFPTVLMMDSTYKTNKYKMPLFEIVGVTSTEDSFDVDFAFIANEKEDNFIWALETCKSLLKSKDTFPKVIVIDMDKSLMNAIWISQKMYELSSRPFAGQKNKTWTSY
;
A
#
# COMPACT_ATOMS: atom_id res chain seq x y z
N MET A 1 94.65 38.22 -16.84
CA MET A 1 94.77 38.89 -15.52
C MET A 1 93.62 39.88 -15.35
N VAL A 2 93.37 40.32 -14.11
CA VAL A 2 92.42 41.39 -13.70
C VAL A 2 90.93 40.99 -13.58
N LYS A 3 90.52 40.63 -12.35
CA LYS A 3 89.46 41.21 -11.46
C LYS A 3 88.42 42.21 -12.04
N PRO A 4 87.31 42.53 -11.32
CA PRO A 4 86.63 41.92 -10.16
C PRO A 4 85.11 41.77 -10.52
N PRO A 5 84.09 42.15 -9.69
CA PRO A 5 83.80 41.98 -8.26
C PRO A 5 82.65 40.94 -8.09
N LEU A 6 81.75 40.87 -7.09
CA LEU A 6 81.52 41.48 -5.76
C LEU A 6 80.69 40.46 -4.94
N GLU A 7 80.77 40.45 -3.61
CA GLU A 7 79.90 39.65 -2.73
C GLU A 7 78.88 40.50 -1.96
N LEU A 8 77.66 40.00 -1.83
CA LEU A 8 76.71 40.36 -0.76
C LEU A 8 76.13 39.07 -0.17
N LYS A 9 75.98 39.06 1.16
CA LYS A 9 75.92 37.85 2.01
C LYS A 9 74.59 37.09 1.92
N PRO A 10 74.57 35.76 2.06
CA PRO A 10 73.34 35.01 2.31
C PRO A 10 72.80 35.32 3.72
N ASN A 11 71.47 35.33 3.85
CA ASN A 11 70.78 35.55 5.11
C ASN A 11 70.65 34.24 5.92
N ILE A 12 70.46 34.39 7.23
CA ILE A 12 70.64 33.34 8.25
C ILE A 12 69.44 32.38 8.33
N ASP A 13 69.73 31.15 8.75
CA ASP A 13 68.80 30.04 8.96
C ASP A 13 67.97 30.18 10.27
N GLU A 14 66.96 29.33 10.43
CA GLU A 14 66.10 29.14 11.62
C GLU A 14 65.21 30.31 12.09
N SER A 15 63.88 30.09 11.97
CA SER A 15 62.99 30.29 13.12
C SER A 15 61.80 29.31 13.05
N THR A 16 61.70 28.46 14.08
CA THR A 16 60.64 27.47 14.26
C THR A 16 59.35 28.12 14.75
N ILE A 17 58.22 27.96 14.04
CA ILE A 17 56.88 27.99 14.64
C ILE A 17 56.03 26.86 14.04
N GLU A 18 55.36 26.14 14.93
CA GLU A 18 54.53 24.96 14.68
C GLU A 18 53.28 25.29 13.84
N GLN A 19 52.83 24.35 13.00
CA GLN A 19 51.44 24.32 12.52
C GLN A 19 50.75 23.08 13.07
N ALA A 20 49.68 23.33 13.83
CA ALA A 20 49.00 22.33 14.63
C ALA A 20 48.27 21.28 13.78
N ASN A 21 48.21 20.05 14.31
CA ASN A 21 47.45 18.96 13.73
C ASN A 21 45.98 19.35 13.56
N VAL A 22 45.48 19.26 12.31
CA VAL A 22 44.04 19.28 12.05
C VAL A 22 43.46 17.98 12.58
N VAL A 23 42.72 18.07 13.69
CA VAL A 23 41.91 16.96 14.19
C VAL A 23 40.69 16.84 13.28
N GLU A 24 40.67 15.82 12.42
CA GLU A 24 39.42 15.39 11.78
C GLU A 24 38.47 14.87 12.87
N PRO A 25 37.19 15.29 12.87
CA PRO A 25 36.24 14.81 13.86
C PRO A 25 35.89 13.34 13.56
N ASP A 26 36.06 12.47 14.56
CA ASP A 26 35.61 11.08 14.51
C ASP A 26 34.10 11.05 14.22
N VAL A 27 33.75 10.71 12.99
CA VAL A 27 32.38 10.37 12.62
C VAL A 27 32.15 8.94 13.10
N GLU A 28 31.66 8.80 14.34
CA GLU A 28 31.12 7.53 14.83
C GLU A 28 30.06 7.05 13.83
N GLN A 29 30.41 6.04 13.04
CA GLN A 29 29.46 5.38 12.17
C GLN A 29 28.42 4.72 13.07
N PRO A 30 27.11 5.00 12.91
CA PRO A 30 26.10 4.41 13.77
C PRO A 30 26.16 2.89 13.62
N ASN A 31 26.38 2.19 14.74
CA ASN A 31 26.52 0.74 14.79
C ASN A 31 25.44 0.06 13.93
N VAL A 32 25.87 -0.45 12.77
CA VAL A 32 25.04 -1.33 11.96
C VAL A 32 25.01 -2.65 12.71
N VAL A 33 24.03 -2.77 13.61
CA VAL A 33 23.65 -4.07 14.17
C VAL A 33 23.14 -4.88 12.99
N GLU A 34 24.04 -5.68 12.40
CA GLU A 34 23.65 -6.72 11.47
C GLU A 34 22.58 -7.58 12.17
N PRO A 35 21.39 -7.73 11.59
CA PRO A 35 20.40 -8.59 12.19
C PRO A 35 20.91 -10.03 12.08
N ASP A 36 21.33 -10.62 13.21
CA ASP A 36 21.70 -12.04 13.37
C ASP A 36 20.46 -12.94 13.19
N VAL A 37 19.87 -12.85 12.00
CA VAL A 37 18.97 -13.86 11.47
C VAL A 37 19.88 -14.97 10.97
N LYS A 38 20.22 -15.89 11.89
CA LYS A 38 20.73 -17.21 11.55
C LYS A 38 19.81 -17.80 10.49
N GLN A 39 20.22 -17.72 9.24
CA GLN A 39 19.46 -18.32 8.15
C GLN A 39 19.42 -19.81 8.46
N PRO A 40 18.23 -20.43 8.57
CA PRO A 40 18.18 -21.86 8.76
C PRO A 40 18.86 -22.51 7.56
N ASN A 41 19.92 -23.30 7.80
CA ASN A 41 20.65 -24.09 6.79
C ASN A 41 19.79 -25.26 6.27
N VAL A 42 18.53 -24.98 5.95
CA VAL A 42 17.50 -25.89 5.50
C VAL A 42 17.49 -25.84 3.98
N VAL A 43 18.21 -26.77 3.36
CA VAL A 43 18.20 -27.00 1.91
C VAL A 43 17.16 -28.08 1.62
N VAL A 44 16.00 -27.68 1.09
CA VAL A 44 14.95 -28.62 0.66
C VAL A 44 15.01 -28.72 -0.87
N ASN A 45 15.27 -29.92 -1.39
CA ASN A 45 15.24 -30.17 -2.84
C ASN A 45 13.86 -30.70 -3.28
N THR A 46 13.25 -30.00 -4.22
CA THR A 46 11.91 -30.30 -4.78
C THR A 46 11.95 -30.60 -6.29
N ALA A 47 13.14 -30.76 -6.89
CA ALA A 47 13.29 -31.05 -8.31
C ALA A 47 12.46 -32.25 -8.78
N ASN A 48 12.35 -33.28 -7.93
CA ASN A 48 11.69 -34.55 -8.22
C ASN A 48 10.22 -34.38 -8.66
N PHE A 49 9.51 -33.38 -8.12
CA PHE A 49 8.12 -33.07 -8.48
C PHE A 49 7.95 -32.59 -9.93
N PHE A 50 9.04 -32.17 -10.59
CA PHE A 50 9.00 -31.55 -11.92
C PHE A 50 9.63 -32.42 -13.03
N PHE A 51 10.24 -33.56 -12.70
CA PHE A 51 10.85 -34.45 -13.70
C PHE A 51 9.82 -35.21 -14.56
N GLN A 52 8.61 -35.41 -14.05
CA GLN A 52 7.50 -36.03 -14.78
C GLN A 52 6.69 -35.02 -15.64
N CYS A 53 7.22 -33.81 -15.88
CA CYS A 53 6.57 -32.85 -16.76
C CYS A 53 6.56 -33.37 -18.20
N GLU A 54 5.38 -33.76 -18.68
CA GLU A 54 5.14 -33.98 -20.10
C GLU A 54 5.31 -32.68 -20.89
N LYS A 55 5.33 -32.80 -22.22
CA LYS A 55 5.36 -31.64 -23.10
C LYS A 55 3.95 -31.10 -23.29
N TYR A 56 3.84 -29.78 -23.48
CA TYR A 56 2.54 -29.11 -23.67
C TYR A 56 2.53 -28.28 -24.94
N ASN A 57 1.40 -28.25 -25.66
CA ASN A 57 1.24 -27.37 -26.81
C ASN A 57 0.99 -25.93 -26.38
N VAL A 58 0.24 -25.74 -25.28
CA VAL A 58 -0.10 -24.42 -24.74
C VAL A 58 0.82 -24.05 -23.56
N ARG A 59 1.35 -22.83 -23.59
CA ARG A 59 2.26 -22.31 -22.55
C ARG A 59 1.64 -22.34 -21.16
N ASP A 60 0.39 -21.88 -21.04
CA ASP A 60 -0.25 -21.66 -19.76
C ASP A 60 -0.73 -22.97 -19.10
N GLU A 61 -1.00 -24.02 -19.88
CA GLU A 61 -1.25 -25.38 -19.37
C GLU A 61 -0.02 -25.93 -18.61
N MET A 62 1.18 -25.78 -19.18
CA MET A 62 2.43 -26.19 -18.52
C MET A 62 2.69 -25.37 -17.23
N ILE A 63 2.37 -24.07 -17.24
CA ILE A 63 2.50 -23.22 -16.05
C ILE A 63 1.51 -23.64 -14.96
N GLU A 64 0.27 -23.98 -15.33
CA GLU A 64 -0.75 -24.43 -14.40
C GLU A 64 -0.46 -25.83 -13.83
N TRP A 65 0.10 -26.74 -14.64
CA TRP A 65 0.66 -28.01 -14.15
C TRP A 65 1.78 -27.77 -13.13
N CYS A 66 2.76 -26.90 -13.45
CA CYS A 66 3.85 -26.57 -12.53
C CYS A 66 3.33 -25.98 -11.20
N ARG A 67 2.26 -25.17 -11.23
CA ARG A 67 1.63 -24.62 -10.03
C ARG A 67 0.98 -25.70 -9.17
N LYS A 68 0.32 -26.69 -9.78
CA LYS A 68 -0.27 -27.84 -9.07
C LYS A 68 0.80 -28.65 -8.35
N GLU A 69 1.90 -28.99 -9.02
CA GLU A 69 3.01 -29.73 -8.40
C GLU A 69 3.72 -28.92 -7.30
N ALA A 70 3.97 -27.63 -7.51
CA ALA A 70 4.49 -26.75 -6.45
C ALA A 70 3.56 -26.69 -5.22
N THR A 71 2.24 -26.65 -5.45
CA THR A 71 1.22 -26.62 -4.38
C THR A 71 1.21 -27.92 -3.58
N LYS A 72 1.37 -29.08 -4.23
CA LYS A 72 1.55 -30.38 -3.56
C LYS A 72 2.85 -30.42 -2.75
N ALA A 73 3.93 -29.84 -3.27
CA ALA A 73 5.23 -29.74 -2.61
C ALA A 73 5.30 -28.66 -1.51
N GLY A 74 4.20 -27.95 -1.21
CA GLY A 74 4.10 -27.01 -0.08
C GLY A 74 4.66 -25.61 -0.34
N PHE A 75 4.79 -25.18 -1.61
CA PHE A 75 5.21 -23.83 -1.96
C PHE A 75 4.42 -23.23 -3.14
N THR A 76 4.68 -21.95 -3.45
CA THR A 76 4.03 -21.25 -4.58
C THR A 76 5.07 -20.67 -5.53
N ILE A 77 4.81 -20.81 -6.84
CA ILE A 77 5.69 -20.32 -7.91
C ILE A 77 5.08 -19.10 -8.63
N VAL A 78 5.96 -18.22 -9.10
CA VAL A 78 5.64 -17.01 -9.87
C VAL A 78 6.42 -16.98 -11.17
N ILE A 79 5.90 -16.29 -12.18
CA ILE A 79 6.66 -16.01 -13.42
C ILE A 79 7.64 -14.88 -13.11
N GLY A 80 8.92 -15.22 -12.92
CA GLY A 80 9.98 -14.23 -12.66
C GLY A 80 10.45 -13.52 -13.93
N LYS A 81 10.49 -14.21 -15.07
CA LYS A 81 10.80 -13.65 -16.40
C LYS A 81 10.06 -14.41 -17.50
N SER A 82 9.71 -13.75 -18.60
CA SER A 82 9.32 -14.42 -19.83
C SER A 82 9.64 -13.60 -21.06
N ASP A 83 9.97 -14.27 -22.15
CA ASP A 83 10.26 -13.73 -23.48
C ASP A 83 9.40 -14.50 -24.49
N ASN A 84 8.59 -13.79 -25.27
CA ASN A 84 7.75 -14.40 -26.31
C ASN A 84 8.54 -14.71 -27.59
N GLY A 85 9.84 -14.40 -27.62
CA GLY A 85 10.72 -14.67 -28.74
C GLY A 85 10.63 -13.62 -29.84
N GLY A 86 11.21 -13.96 -31.00
CA GLY A 86 11.22 -13.14 -32.21
C GLY A 86 12.04 -13.83 -33.30
N ASN A 87 12.29 -13.16 -34.43
CA ASN A 87 12.82 -13.76 -35.68
C ASN A 87 14.09 -14.65 -35.57
N ARG A 88 14.82 -14.63 -34.44
CA ARG A 88 15.94 -15.55 -34.14
C ARG A 88 15.98 -16.08 -32.69
N ARG A 89 14.98 -15.78 -31.86
CA ARG A 89 14.93 -16.17 -30.42
C ARG A 89 13.70 -17.03 -30.15
N LYS A 90 13.91 -18.24 -29.64
CA LYS A 90 12.83 -19.13 -29.20
C LYS A 90 12.17 -18.60 -27.92
N PRO A 91 10.83 -18.64 -27.80
CA PRO A 91 10.16 -18.22 -26.58
C PRO A 91 10.57 -19.07 -25.37
N TYR A 92 10.64 -18.42 -24.21
CA TYR A 92 10.94 -19.07 -22.93
C TYR A 92 10.29 -18.33 -21.76
N PHE A 93 10.13 -19.03 -20.64
CA PHE A 93 9.77 -18.43 -19.36
C PHE A 93 10.57 -19.04 -18.22
N LEU A 94 10.67 -18.30 -17.13
CA LEU A 94 11.35 -18.68 -15.90
C LEU A 94 10.35 -18.58 -14.75
N LEU A 95 10.05 -19.71 -14.11
CA LEU A 95 9.28 -19.75 -12.86
C LEU A 95 10.25 -19.75 -11.68
N SER A 96 9.97 -18.96 -10.66
CA SER A 96 10.73 -18.87 -9.41
C SER A 96 9.83 -19.08 -8.20
N CYS A 97 10.40 -19.43 -7.05
CA CYS A 97 9.64 -19.44 -5.80
C CYS A 97 9.13 -18.03 -5.47
N SER A 98 7.94 -17.91 -4.89
CA SER A 98 7.37 -16.63 -4.45
C SER A 98 8.19 -15.90 -3.38
N ARG A 99 9.06 -16.63 -2.66
CA ARG A 99 10.06 -16.11 -1.71
C ARG A 99 11.41 -15.79 -2.37
N GLY A 100 11.56 -15.96 -3.69
CA GLY A 100 12.81 -15.90 -4.46
C GLY A 100 13.29 -14.51 -4.89
N ASP A 101 12.42 -13.50 -4.90
CA ASP A 101 12.78 -12.13 -5.29
C ASP A 101 13.28 -11.29 -4.12
N VAL A 102 14.11 -10.28 -4.38
CA VAL A 102 14.39 -9.17 -3.44
C VAL A 102 13.18 -8.23 -3.35
N TYR A 103 12.98 -7.54 -2.22
CA TYR A 103 11.98 -6.48 -2.12
C TYR A 103 12.42 -5.28 -2.96
N LYS A 104 11.48 -4.70 -3.72
CA LYS A 104 11.70 -3.46 -4.48
C LYS A 104 10.78 -2.40 -3.91
N GLU A 105 11.36 -1.39 -3.27
CA GLU A 105 10.61 -0.25 -2.77
C GLU A 105 9.86 0.46 -3.89
N LYS A 106 8.59 0.76 -3.65
CA LYS A 106 7.82 1.65 -4.52
C LYS A 106 8.13 3.08 -4.11
N LYS A 107 8.65 3.90 -5.04
CA LYS A 107 9.10 5.30 -4.83
C LYS A 107 8.03 6.32 -4.36
N ARG A 108 6.85 5.88 -3.90
CA ARG A 108 5.79 6.73 -3.35
C ARG A 108 5.00 5.97 -2.28
N ILE A 109 5.40 6.11 -1.02
CA ILE A 109 4.58 5.76 0.15
C ILE A 109 4.79 6.85 1.22
N LEU A 110 3.71 7.52 1.66
CA LEU A 110 3.75 8.63 2.63
C LEU A 110 3.73 8.19 4.11
N LYS A 111 3.76 6.88 4.37
CA LYS A 111 3.94 6.27 5.69
C LYS A 111 4.96 5.15 5.57
N LYS A 112 5.98 5.11 6.43
CA LYS A 112 6.73 3.87 6.67
C LYS A 112 5.73 2.81 7.16
N GLN A 113 5.70 1.66 6.50
CA GLN A 113 5.01 0.48 6.99
C GLN A 113 6.09 -0.49 7.44
N ASP A 114 6.08 -0.89 8.72
CA ASP A 114 6.97 -1.91 9.25
C ASP A 114 6.51 -3.30 8.81
N THR A 115 6.60 -3.56 7.51
CA THR A 115 6.32 -4.85 6.91
C THR A 115 7.61 -5.66 6.78
N THR A 116 7.81 -6.61 7.69
CA THR A 116 8.82 -7.66 7.52
C THR A 116 8.58 -8.41 6.21
N THR A 117 9.58 -8.44 5.34
CA THR A 117 9.42 -9.02 4.00
C THR A 117 9.51 -10.55 4.09
N LYS A 118 8.51 -11.28 3.57
CA LYS A 118 8.54 -12.75 3.48
C LYS A 118 9.47 -13.29 2.36
N LYS A 119 10.49 -12.50 1.99
CA LYS A 119 11.37 -12.73 0.83
C LYS A 119 12.74 -13.17 1.32
N PHE A 120 13.15 -14.37 0.92
CA PHE A 120 14.37 -15.05 1.40
C PHE A 120 15.42 -15.24 0.29
N MET A 121 15.21 -14.65 -0.90
CA MET A 121 16.08 -14.86 -2.08
C MET A 121 16.24 -16.35 -2.46
N CYS A 122 15.20 -17.14 -2.23
CA CYS A 122 15.15 -18.57 -2.55
C CYS A 122 15.64 -18.87 -3.99
N PRO A 123 16.62 -19.78 -4.17
CA PRO A 123 17.30 -19.98 -5.46
C PRO A 123 16.47 -20.78 -6.49
N PHE A 124 15.41 -21.48 -6.05
CA PHE A 124 14.53 -22.33 -6.84
C PHE A 124 14.09 -21.68 -8.16
N ARG A 125 14.36 -22.38 -9.28
CA ARG A 125 14.06 -21.93 -10.64
C ARG A 125 13.71 -23.09 -11.57
N LEU A 126 12.63 -22.94 -12.32
CA LEU A 126 12.24 -23.78 -13.46
C LEU A 126 12.26 -22.95 -14.74
N ARG A 127 12.69 -23.54 -15.86
CA ARG A 127 12.70 -22.90 -17.18
C ARG A 127 11.80 -23.67 -18.14
N GLY A 128 10.74 -23.02 -18.62
CA GLY A 128 9.99 -23.48 -19.79
C GLY A 128 10.63 -22.93 -21.06
N TYR A 129 10.86 -23.77 -22.06
CA TYR A 129 11.36 -23.36 -23.38
C TYR A 129 10.60 -24.06 -24.49
N PHE A 130 10.46 -23.38 -25.63
CA PHE A 130 9.74 -23.88 -26.78
C PHE A 130 10.67 -24.67 -27.71
N LEU A 131 10.27 -25.89 -28.07
CA LEU A 131 10.99 -26.79 -28.97
C LEU A 131 10.73 -26.45 -30.44
N ALA A 132 11.55 -27.01 -31.33
CA ALA A 132 11.29 -26.93 -32.79
C ALA A 132 10.07 -27.76 -33.23
N SER A 133 9.66 -28.73 -32.42
CA SER A 133 8.44 -29.54 -32.59
C SER A 133 7.14 -28.78 -32.25
N GLN A 134 7.22 -27.47 -31.95
CA GLN A 134 6.10 -26.62 -31.53
C GLN A 134 5.51 -26.99 -30.14
N GLU A 135 6.28 -27.71 -29.33
CA GLU A 135 5.91 -28.11 -27.97
C GLU A 135 6.74 -27.36 -26.93
N TRP A 136 6.14 -27.04 -25.78
CA TRP A 136 6.84 -26.57 -24.58
C TRP A 136 7.46 -27.74 -23.83
N LYS A 137 8.71 -27.55 -23.38
CA LYS A 137 9.42 -28.46 -22.48
C LYS A 137 9.93 -27.71 -21.24
N LEU A 138 9.85 -28.38 -20.09
CA LEU A 138 10.37 -27.89 -18.82
C LEU A 138 11.81 -28.37 -18.60
N SER A 139 12.63 -27.55 -17.94
CA SER A 139 13.85 -28.00 -17.25
C SER A 139 13.95 -27.38 -15.86
N VAL A 140 14.39 -28.18 -14.89
CA VAL A 140 14.76 -27.69 -13.56
C VAL A 140 16.12 -26.99 -13.68
N VAL A 141 16.20 -25.71 -13.28
CA VAL A 141 17.44 -24.94 -13.25
C VAL A 141 18.06 -24.97 -11.85
N CYS A 142 17.21 -24.91 -10.83
CA CYS A 142 17.56 -25.14 -9.43
C CYS A 142 16.32 -25.69 -8.70
N GLY A 143 16.45 -26.86 -8.07
CA GLY A 143 15.37 -27.49 -7.31
C GLY A 143 15.36 -27.17 -5.81
N GLU A 144 16.38 -26.44 -5.36
CA GLU A 144 16.66 -26.19 -3.94
C GLU A 144 15.93 -24.95 -3.42
N HIS A 145 15.51 -25.03 -2.16
CA HIS A 145 14.94 -23.92 -1.41
C HIS A 145 15.72 -23.73 -0.11
N ASN A 146 15.88 -22.48 0.31
CA ASN A 146 16.55 -22.07 1.56
C ASN A 146 15.55 -21.78 2.70
N HIS A 147 14.41 -22.47 2.69
CA HIS A 147 13.33 -22.28 3.66
C HIS A 147 12.49 -23.56 3.77
N GLU A 148 11.85 -23.74 4.92
CA GLU A 148 10.87 -24.80 5.10
C GLU A 148 9.63 -24.61 4.21
N MET A 149 8.98 -25.73 3.89
CA MET A 149 7.71 -25.79 3.16
C MET A 149 6.55 -25.63 4.15
N GLU A 150 5.50 -24.89 3.76
CA GLU A 150 4.34 -24.71 4.64
C GLU A 150 3.43 -25.94 4.59
N LYS A 151 3.17 -26.56 5.75
CA LYS A 151 2.28 -27.73 5.89
C LYS A 151 0.86 -27.45 5.38
N THR A 152 0.40 -26.21 5.49
CA THR A 152 -0.86 -25.71 4.95
C THR A 152 -0.61 -24.34 4.31
N LEU A 153 -0.85 -24.22 3.00
CA LEU A 153 -0.75 -22.94 2.26
C LEU A 153 -1.91 -21.96 2.58
N GLU A 154 -2.51 -22.06 3.77
CA GLU A 154 -3.59 -21.19 4.22
C GLU A 154 -3.03 -19.79 4.54
N GLY A 155 -3.61 -18.76 3.92
CA GLY A 155 -3.11 -17.39 4.08
C GLY A 155 -1.95 -17.01 3.15
N HIS A 156 -1.41 -17.93 2.33
CA HIS A 156 -0.47 -17.57 1.28
C HIS A 156 -1.14 -16.67 0.24
N THR A 157 -0.56 -15.49 -0.03
CA THR A 157 -1.16 -14.45 -0.89
C THR A 157 -1.57 -14.97 -2.27
N LEU A 158 -0.75 -15.87 -2.84
CA LEU A 158 -1.00 -16.48 -4.14
C LEU A 158 -1.94 -17.68 -4.06
N ALA A 159 -1.75 -18.59 -3.09
CA ALA A 159 -2.55 -19.82 -2.98
C ALA A 159 -4.02 -19.57 -2.64
N GLY A 160 -4.33 -18.52 -1.88
CA GLY A 160 -5.72 -18.09 -1.62
C GLY A 160 -6.26 -17.08 -2.64
N SER A 161 -5.55 -16.80 -3.74
CA SER A 161 -6.06 -15.84 -4.73
C SER A 161 -7.33 -16.36 -5.39
N LEU A 162 -8.42 -15.60 -5.24
CA LEU A 162 -9.71 -15.89 -5.86
C LEU A 162 -9.55 -16.21 -7.36
N LYS A 163 -10.04 -17.39 -7.77
CA LYS A 163 -10.17 -17.79 -9.18
C LYS A 163 -11.15 -16.85 -9.93
N PRO A 164 -11.17 -16.80 -11.27
CA PRO A 164 -12.08 -15.94 -12.03
C PRO A 164 -13.56 -16.11 -11.62
N GLU A 165 -14.00 -17.35 -11.44
CA GLU A 165 -15.37 -17.73 -11.10
C GLU A 165 -15.71 -17.33 -9.64
N GLU A 166 -14.72 -17.45 -8.75
CA GLU A 166 -14.84 -17.00 -7.36
C GLU A 166 -14.90 -15.47 -7.26
N LYS A 167 -14.17 -14.74 -8.13
CA LYS A 167 -14.27 -13.27 -8.21
C LYS A 167 -15.65 -12.83 -8.68
N GLU A 168 -16.20 -13.47 -9.70
CA GLU A 168 -17.54 -13.17 -10.20
C GLU A 168 -18.62 -13.45 -9.13
N CYS A 169 -18.51 -14.58 -8.41
CA CYS A 169 -19.34 -14.89 -7.25
C CYS A 169 -19.23 -13.81 -6.14
N VAL A 170 -18.02 -13.35 -5.81
CA VAL A 170 -17.83 -12.24 -4.85
C VAL A 170 -18.46 -10.95 -5.37
N GLN A 171 -18.37 -10.65 -6.67
CA GLN A 171 -18.96 -9.46 -7.27
C GLN A 171 -20.50 -9.50 -7.20
N GLU A 172 -21.11 -10.62 -7.57
CA GLU A 172 -22.55 -10.86 -7.50
C GLU A 172 -23.08 -10.73 -6.06
N LEU A 173 -22.48 -11.45 -5.12
CA LEU A 173 -22.89 -11.41 -3.72
C LEU A 173 -22.64 -10.03 -3.07
N THR A 174 -21.61 -9.31 -3.52
CA THR A 174 -21.36 -7.91 -3.12
C THR A 174 -22.47 -6.96 -3.61
N LYS A 175 -22.90 -7.09 -4.87
CA LYS A 175 -24.02 -6.31 -5.42
C LYS A 175 -25.32 -6.59 -4.67
N ASN A 176 -25.53 -7.84 -4.25
CA ASN A 176 -26.67 -8.26 -3.44
C ASN A 176 -26.51 -7.98 -1.92
N LEU A 177 -25.54 -7.14 -1.53
CA LEU A 177 -25.28 -6.69 -0.15
C LEU A 177 -25.07 -7.82 0.88
N VAL A 178 -24.60 -8.99 0.43
CA VAL A 178 -24.37 -10.15 1.30
C VAL A 178 -23.17 -9.88 2.22
N PRO A 179 -23.25 -10.17 3.54
CA PRO A 179 -22.14 -9.96 4.46
C PRO A 179 -20.87 -10.75 4.07
N PRO A 180 -19.65 -10.18 4.16
CA PRO A 180 -18.41 -10.85 3.75
C PRO A 180 -18.18 -12.24 4.36
N LYS A 181 -18.64 -12.48 5.60
CA LYS A 181 -18.62 -13.79 6.26
C LYS A 181 -19.43 -14.83 5.48
N ASN A 182 -20.63 -14.45 5.03
CA ASN A 182 -21.52 -15.33 4.27
C ASN A 182 -20.97 -15.56 2.86
N ILE A 183 -20.37 -14.53 2.23
CA ILE A 183 -19.65 -14.66 0.95
C ILE A 183 -18.56 -15.73 1.07
N LEU A 184 -17.72 -15.68 2.12
CA LEU A 184 -16.67 -16.69 2.34
C LEU A 184 -17.25 -18.11 2.53
N THR A 185 -18.36 -18.24 3.25
CA THR A 185 -19.07 -19.53 3.41
C THR A 185 -19.58 -20.05 2.06
N THR A 186 -20.19 -19.20 1.22
CA THR A 186 -20.65 -19.59 -0.12
C THR A 186 -19.50 -19.99 -1.04
N LEU A 187 -18.36 -19.30 -0.99
CA LEU A 187 -17.17 -19.69 -1.75
C LEU A 187 -16.65 -21.07 -1.34
N ARG A 188 -16.54 -21.34 -0.04
CA ARG A 188 -16.12 -22.66 0.48
C ARG A 188 -17.10 -23.77 0.16
N GLY A 189 -18.41 -23.47 0.17
CA GLY A 189 -19.46 -24.41 -0.25
C GLY A 189 -19.42 -24.74 -1.75
N ARG A 190 -19.08 -23.78 -2.61
CA ARG A 190 -18.91 -23.99 -4.06
C ARG A 190 -17.58 -24.66 -4.43
N ASN A 191 -16.52 -24.43 -3.64
CA ASN A 191 -15.17 -24.94 -3.90
C ASN A 191 -14.46 -25.26 -2.56
N PRO A 192 -14.57 -26.51 -2.03
CA PRO A 192 -13.91 -26.90 -0.78
C PRO A 192 -12.39 -26.77 -0.79
N GLU A 193 -11.76 -26.89 -1.97
CA GLU A 193 -10.31 -26.71 -2.18
C GLU A 193 -9.87 -25.22 -2.17
N SER A 194 -10.81 -24.27 -1.99
CA SER A 194 -10.51 -22.84 -1.97
C SER A 194 -9.78 -22.42 -0.69
N LYS A 195 -8.48 -22.14 -0.80
CA LYS A 195 -7.65 -21.57 0.29
C LYS A 195 -7.88 -20.07 0.51
N THR A 196 -9.03 -19.55 0.05
CA THR A 196 -9.44 -18.14 0.18
C THR A 196 -9.65 -17.78 1.66
N ASN A 197 -9.10 -16.63 2.05
CA ASN A 197 -9.26 -16.05 3.38
C ASN A 197 -10.15 -14.79 3.37
N MET A 198 -10.57 -14.37 4.56
CA MET A 198 -11.44 -13.20 4.75
C MET A 198 -10.85 -11.91 4.16
N LYS A 199 -9.52 -11.71 4.27
CA LYS A 199 -8.81 -10.54 3.72
C LYS A 199 -8.90 -10.48 2.19
N GLN A 200 -8.92 -11.62 1.49
CA GLN A 200 -9.13 -11.68 0.05
C GLN A 200 -10.57 -11.32 -0.34
N VAL A 201 -11.57 -11.73 0.44
CA VAL A 201 -12.98 -11.32 0.25
C VAL A 201 -13.13 -9.80 0.42
N TYR A 202 -12.60 -9.21 1.50
CA TYR A 202 -12.62 -7.75 1.66
C TYR A 202 -11.90 -7.04 0.51
N ASN A 203 -10.68 -7.44 0.15
CA ASN A 203 -9.93 -6.83 -0.95
C ASN A 203 -10.66 -6.91 -2.32
N ALA A 204 -11.41 -7.98 -2.56
CA ALA A 204 -12.22 -8.12 -3.77
C ALA A 204 -13.51 -7.29 -3.71
N ARG A 205 -14.13 -7.17 -2.54
CA ARG A 205 -15.29 -6.31 -2.29
C ARG A 205 -14.97 -4.84 -2.56
N GLU A 206 -13.88 -4.31 -1.99
CA GLU A 206 -13.46 -2.91 -2.21
C GLU A 206 -13.21 -2.62 -3.71
N ARG A 207 -12.60 -3.56 -4.45
CA ARG A 207 -12.42 -3.44 -5.91
C ARG A 207 -13.72 -3.49 -6.69
N THR A 208 -14.74 -4.17 -6.16
CA THR A 208 -16.08 -4.24 -6.77
C THR A 208 -16.86 -2.96 -6.54
N VAL A 209 -16.73 -2.34 -5.35
CA VAL A 209 -17.36 -1.06 -5.01
C VAL A 209 -16.94 0.04 -5.99
N GLY A 210 -15.65 0.11 -6.34
CA GLY A 210 -15.14 1.01 -7.38
C GLY A 210 -15.62 0.73 -8.82
N GLN A 211 -16.41 -0.33 -9.04
CA GLN A 211 -17.06 -0.66 -10.31
C GLN A 211 -18.60 -0.64 -10.19
N SER A 212 -19.16 -0.21 -9.05
CA SER A 212 -20.61 -0.19 -8.88
C SER A 212 -21.26 0.91 -9.71
N LYS A 213 -22.40 0.60 -10.34
CA LYS A 213 -23.30 1.58 -10.95
C LYS A 213 -24.27 2.22 -9.93
N THR A 214 -24.21 1.82 -8.67
CA THR A 214 -25.04 2.40 -7.60
C THR A 214 -24.32 3.60 -7.00
N ILE A 215 -25.05 4.71 -6.81
CA ILE A 215 -24.58 5.87 -6.06
C ILE A 215 -24.05 5.40 -4.70
N GLN A 216 -22.79 5.73 -4.39
CA GLN A 216 -22.15 5.36 -3.12
C GLN A 216 -22.37 6.46 -2.09
N ASP A 217 -22.07 7.70 -2.45
CA ASP A 217 -22.22 8.85 -1.59
C ASP A 217 -23.01 9.94 -2.33
N PHE A 218 -23.88 10.65 -1.61
CA PHE A 218 -24.78 11.67 -2.19
C PHE A 218 -24.89 12.85 -1.23
N PHE A 219 -24.52 14.05 -1.70
CA PHE A 219 -24.43 15.28 -0.91
C PHE A 219 -25.43 16.31 -1.43
N TRP A 220 -26.07 17.05 -0.53
CA TRP A 220 -26.89 18.21 -0.87
C TRP A 220 -26.88 19.26 0.23
N ALA A 221 -27.03 20.53 -0.17
CA ALA A 221 -27.14 21.68 0.71
C ALA A 221 -28.22 22.62 0.16
N HIS A 222 -29.04 23.20 1.03
CA HIS A 222 -30.06 24.16 0.61
C HIS A 222 -29.43 25.54 0.34
N GLN A 223 -29.92 26.28 -0.67
CA GLN A 223 -29.27 27.52 -1.09
C GLN A 223 -29.28 28.61 0.01
N GLU A 224 -30.32 28.67 0.83
CA GLU A 224 -30.35 29.58 1.99
C GLU A 224 -29.40 29.11 3.11
N SER A 225 -29.29 27.80 3.35
CA SER A 225 -28.31 27.22 4.28
C SER A 225 -26.87 27.57 3.88
N VAL A 226 -26.55 27.52 2.58
CA VAL A 226 -25.23 27.95 2.06
C VAL A 226 -24.98 29.44 2.33
N LYS A 227 -26.00 30.31 2.27
CA LYS A 227 -25.85 31.73 2.65
C LYS A 227 -25.60 31.90 4.15
N LEU A 228 -26.35 31.18 4.99
CA LEU A 228 -26.18 31.17 6.44
C LEU A 228 -24.79 30.66 6.82
N PHE A 229 -24.34 29.55 6.23
CA PHE A 229 -23.00 28.99 6.45
C PHE A 229 -21.88 29.97 6.07
N ASN A 230 -22.03 30.70 4.97
CA ASN A 230 -21.08 31.75 4.59
C ASN A 230 -21.13 32.99 5.50
N THR A 231 -22.20 33.18 6.27
CA THR A 231 -22.32 34.28 7.24
C THR A 231 -21.84 33.86 8.64
N PHE A 232 -22.10 32.61 9.03
CA PHE A 232 -21.85 32.05 10.36
C PHE A 232 -21.00 30.75 10.29
N PRO A 233 -19.79 30.74 9.70
CA PRO A 233 -19.00 29.52 9.54
C PRO A 233 -18.26 29.09 10.83
N THR A 234 -18.53 29.68 11.99
CA THR A 234 -17.61 29.60 13.15
C THR A 234 -17.67 28.26 13.89
N VAL A 235 -18.87 27.72 14.07
CA VAL A 235 -19.16 26.51 14.85
C VAL A 235 -19.93 25.55 13.96
N LEU A 236 -19.45 24.32 13.84
CA LEU A 236 -20.20 23.21 13.26
C LEU A 236 -20.42 22.12 14.30
N MET A 237 -21.59 21.49 14.26
CA MET A 237 -21.90 20.22 14.90
C MET A 237 -22.10 19.19 13.79
N MET A 238 -21.58 17.97 13.95
CA MET A 238 -21.71 16.92 12.94
C MET A 238 -22.11 15.60 13.59
N ASP A 239 -23.14 14.95 13.06
CA ASP A 239 -23.61 13.65 13.52
C ASP A 239 -23.91 12.72 12.34
N SER A 240 -23.85 11.41 12.58
CA SER A 240 -24.26 10.36 11.64
C SER A 240 -25.43 9.59 12.21
N THR A 241 -26.62 9.83 11.66
CA THR A 241 -27.81 9.08 12.07
C THR A 241 -27.67 7.59 11.77
N TYR A 242 -28.20 6.76 12.67
CA TYR A 242 -28.23 5.31 12.51
C TYR A 242 -28.92 4.89 11.20
N LYS A 243 -28.46 3.76 10.64
CA LYS A 243 -28.82 3.12 9.34
C LYS A 243 -30.28 2.64 9.22
N THR A 244 -31.22 3.51 9.56
CA THR A 244 -32.66 3.27 9.72
C THR A 244 -33.45 3.48 8.43
N ASN A 245 -32.90 4.21 7.46
CA ASN A 245 -33.54 4.40 6.15
C ASN A 245 -33.55 3.11 5.30
N LYS A 246 -34.41 3.10 4.28
CA LYS A 246 -34.61 1.99 3.33
C LYS A 246 -33.31 1.47 2.68
N TYR A 247 -32.32 2.34 2.51
CA TYR A 247 -31.03 2.01 1.89
C TYR A 247 -30.01 1.46 2.88
N LYS A 248 -30.31 1.49 4.20
CA LYS A 248 -29.42 1.13 5.31
C LYS A 248 -28.11 1.94 5.28
N MET A 249 -28.18 3.17 4.78
CA MET A 249 -27.04 4.08 4.71
C MET A 249 -27.08 5.04 5.91
N PRO A 250 -25.92 5.36 6.50
CA PRO A 250 -25.74 6.55 7.32
C PRO A 250 -26.20 7.80 6.58
N LEU A 251 -26.98 8.65 7.23
CA LEU A 251 -27.16 10.05 6.85
C LEU A 251 -26.30 10.88 7.81
N PHE A 252 -25.23 11.44 7.27
CA PHE A 252 -24.35 12.40 7.92
C PHE A 252 -24.95 13.80 7.74
N GLU A 253 -25.00 14.55 8.82
CA GLU A 253 -25.62 15.86 8.92
C GLU A 253 -24.60 16.85 9.48
N ILE A 254 -24.50 18.02 8.86
CA ILE A 254 -23.65 19.11 9.34
C ILE A 254 -24.57 20.29 9.71
N VAL A 255 -24.55 20.67 10.98
CA VAL A 255 -25.35 21.76 11.55
C VAL A 255 -24.44 22.93 11.92
N GLY A 256 -24.82 24.15 11.52
CA GLY A 256 -24.18 25.39 11.93
C GLY A 256 -24.96 26.10 13.03
N VAL A 257 -24.33 27.08 13.69
CA VAL A 257 -24.96 27.90 14.73
C VAL A 257 -24.80 29.39 14.39
N THR A 258 -25.88 30.16 14.48
CA THR A 258 -25.88 31.62 14.26
C THR A 258 -25.28 32.38 15.45
N SER A 259 -25.12 33.70 15.31
CA SER A 259 -24.78 34.58 16.44
C SER A 259 -25.91 34.77 17.46
N THR A 260 -27.11 34.21 17.22
CA THR A 260 -28.27 34.24 18.13
C THR A 260 -28.51 32.89 18.80
N GLU A 261 -27.55 31.96 18.72
CA GLU A 261 -27.62 30.60 19.25
C GLU A 261 -28.63 29.67 18.54
N ASP A 262 -29.22 30.12 17.43
CA ASP A 262 -30.09 29.30 16.58
C ASP A 262 -29.27 28.32 15.73
N SER A 263 -29.71 27.06 15.67
CA SER A 263 -29.13 26.03 14.80
C SER A 263 -29.71 26.05 13.39
N PHE A 264 -28.90 25.77 12.38
CA PHE A 264 -29.35 25.59 10.99
C PHE A 264 -28.57 24.48 10.28
N ASP A 265 -29.25 23.68 9.45
CA ASP A 265 -28.61 22.63 8.68
C ASP A 265 -27.74 23.27 7.57
N VAL A 266 -26.45 22.98 7.54
CA VAL A 266 -25.51 23.43 6.50
C VAL A 266 -25.65 22.52 5.28
N ASP A 267 -25.50 21.21 5.49
CA ASP A 267 -25.59 20.19 4.47
C ASP A 267 -25.90 18.79 5.03
N PHE A 268 -26.21 17.89 4.10
CA PHE A 268 -26.50 16.50 4.35
C PHE A 268 -25.73 15.62 3.36
N ALA A 269 -25.26 14.47 3.83
CA ALA A 269 -24.61 13.47 3.00
C ALA A 269 -25.07 12.04 3.36
N PHE A 270 -25.55 11.28 2.37
CA PHE A 270 -25.55 9.82 2.50
C PHE A 270 -24.13 9.30 2.29
N ILE A 271 -23.64 8.51 3.25
CA ILE A 271 -22.26 8.03 3.32
C ILE A 271 -22.25 6.50 3.33
N ALA A 272 -21.73 5.82 2.30
CA ALA A 272 -21.92 4.37 2.16
C ALA A 272 -21.33 3.50 3.28
N ASN A 273 -20.20 3.90 3.91
CA ASN A 273 -19.40 2.99 4.73
C ASN A 273 -18.88 3.55 6.08
N GLU A 274 -19.19 4.79 6.49
CA GLU A 274 -18.63 5.46 7.71
C GLU A 274 -17.08 5.33 7.81
N LYS A 275 -16.39 5.35 6.67
CA LYS A 275 -14.92 5.31 6.63
C LYS A 275 -14.36 6.72 6.53
N GLU A 276 -13.11 6.87 6.99
CA GLU A 276 -12.30 8.09 6.87
C GLU A 276 -12.41 8.72 5.48
N ASP A 277 -12.24 7.94 4.41
CA ASP A 277 -12.31 8.44 3.03
C ASP A 277 -13.68 9.07 2.66
N ASN A 278 -14.80 8.50 3.14
CA ASN A 278 -16.14 9.05 2.86
C ASN A 278 -16.39 10.34 3.66
N PHE A 279 -15.96 10.40 4.92
CA PHE A 279 -16.04 11.61 5.74
C PHE A 279 -15.14 12.73 5.19
N ILE A 280 -13.91 12.41 4.73
CA ILE A 280 -13.04 13.38 4.05
C ILE A 280 -13.74 13.94 2.81
N TRP A 281 -14.37 13.10 1.99
CA TRP A 281 -15.13 13.56 0.82
C TRP A 281 -16.29 14.50 1.21
N ALA A 282 -17.07 14.16 2.24
CA ALA A 282 -18.17 15.01 2.70
C ALA A 282 -17.65 16.36 3.23
N LEU A 283 -16.60 16.35 4.06
CA LEU A 283 -15.98 17.55 4.62
C LEU A 283 -15.37 18.47 3.56
N GLU A 284 -14.67 17.94 2.55
CA GLU A 284 -14.14 18.74 1.45
C GLU A 284 -15.24 19.25 0.51
N THR A 285 -16.37 18.54 0.40
CA THR A 285 -17.56 19.01 -0.34
C THR A 285 -18.26 20.15 0.41
N CYS A 286 -18.49 20.00 1.72
CA CYS A 286 -18.97 21.06 2.62
C CYS A 286 -18.08 22.32 2.52
N LYS A 287 -16.76 22.17 2.65
CA LYS A 287 -15.79 23.27 2.47
C LYS A 287 -15.93 24.01 1.14
N SER A 288 -16.28 23.31 0.05
CA SER A 288 -16.42 23.93 -1.26
C SER A 288 -17.59 24.92 -1.36
N LEU A 289 -18.52 24.89 -0.39
CA LEU A 289 -19.62 25.84 -0.26
C LEU A 289 -19.18 27.20 0.31
N LEU A 290 -18.01 27.29 0.93
CA LEU A 290 -17.46 28.54 1.47
C LEU A 290 -16.84 29.39 0.36
N LYS A 291 -17.23 30.67 0.30
CA LYS A 291 -16.69 31.68 -0.64
C LYS A 291 -15.22 31.97 -0.41
N SER A 292 -14.74 31.85 0.84
CA SER A 292 -13.32 31.97 1.18
C SER A 292 -12.84 30.66 1.79
N LYS A 293 -11.62 30.26 1.43
CA LYS A 293 -10.96 29.11 2.06
C LYS A 293 -10.47 29.43 3.48
N ASP A 294 -10.28 30.71 3.79
CA ASP A 294 -9.76 31.17 5.08
C ASP A 294 -10.83 31.19 6.19
N THR A 295 -12.11 31.01 5.83
CA THR A 295 -13.25 31.04 6.76
C THR A 295 -13.66 29.64 7.23
N PHE A 296 -12.73 28.68 7.34
CA PHE A 296 -13.05 27.35 7.88
C PHE A 296 -13.41 27.43 9.38
N PRO A 297 -14.33 26.59 9.89
CA PRO A 297 -14.77 26.62 11.29
C PRO A 297 -13.63 26.50 12.30
N LYS A 298 -13.78 27.25 13.39
CA LYS A 298 -12.83 27.26 14.51
C LYS A 298 -13.18 26.19 15.54
N VAL A 299 -14.45 25.83 15.64
CA VAL A 299 -14.98 24.82 16.55
C VAL A 299 -15.77 23.81 15.73
N ILE A 300 -15.47 22.54 15.92
CA ILE A 300 -16.24 21.42 15.38
C ILE A 300 -16.58 20.50 16.55
N VAL A 301 -17.87 20.22 16.73
CA VAL A 301 -18.41 19.30 17.73
C VAL A 301 -18.87 18.04 17.01
N ILE A 302 -18.50 16.87 17.52
CA ILE A 302 -18.82 15.56 16.96
C ILE A 302 -19.09 14.56 18.09
N ASP A 303 -19.84 13.49 17.81
CA ASP A 303 -19.71 12.28 18.62
C ASP A 303 -18.32 11.63 18.40
N MET A 304 -17.88 10.77 19.31
CA MET A 304 -16.54 10.19 19.38
C MET A 304 -16.27 9.13 18.27
N ASP A 305 -16.83 9.28 17.09
CA ASP A 305 -16.52 8.43 15.94
C ASP A 305 -15.06 8.63 15.50
N LYS A 306 -14.34 7.51 15.47
CA LYS A 306 -12.90 7.48 15.21
C LYS A 306 -12.55 7.80 13.74
N SER A 307 -13.41 7.43 12.80
CA SER A 307 -13.22 7.74 11.38
C SER A 307 -13.45 9.22 11.11
N LEU A 308 -14.46 9.83 11.74
CA LEU A 308 -14.75 11.26 11.65
C LEU A 308 -13.67 12.11 12.34
N MET A 309 -13.22 11.73 13.55
CA MET A 309 -12.06 12.36 14.21
C MET A 309 -10.81 12.37 13.31
N ASN A 310 -10.49 11.22 12.70
CA ASN A 310 -9.34 11.10 11.80
C ASN A 310 -9.54 11.94 10.52
N ALA A 311 -10.75 11.95 9.94
CA ALA A 311 -11.09 12.74 8.76
C ALA A 311 -10.94 14.25 9.02
N ILE A 312 -11.45 14.75 10.15
CA ILE A 312 -11.30 16.16 10.56
C ILE A 312 -9.82 16.50 10.76
N TRP A 313 -9.05 15.64 11.44
CA TRP A 313 -7.60 15.87 11.64
C TRP A 313 -6.84 15.95 10.30
N ILE A 314 -7.15 15.06 9.35
CA ILE A 314 -6.58 15.11 7.99
C ILE A 314 -6.99 16.42 7.29
N SER A 315 -8.29 16.73 7.31
CA SER A 315 -8.89 17.89 6.63
C SER A 315 -8.39 19.24 7.18
N GLN A 316 -8.15 19.35 8.48
CA GLN A 316 -7.52 20.51 9.13
C GLN A 316 -6.01 20.57 8.86
N LYS A 317 -5.30 19.44 8.92
CA LYS A 317 -3.85 19.42 8.68
C LYS A 317 -3.49 19.70 7.22
N MET A 318 -4.33 19.31 6.26
CA MET A 318 -4.17 19.70 4.86
C MET A 318 -4.37 21.21 4.68
N TYR A 319 -5.33 21.81 5.39
CA TYR A 319 -5.49 23.27 5.43
C TYR A 319 -4.27 23.98 6.06
N GLU A 320 -3.77 23.52 7.20
CA GLU A 320 -2.54 24.08 7.79
C GLU A 320 -1.33 24.00 6.87
N LEU A 321 -1.24 22.98 6.01
CA LEU A 321 -0.14 22.84 5.05
C LEU A 321 -0.34 23.69 3.79
N SER A 322 -1.58 23.94 3.36
CA SER A 322 -1.87 24.85 2.24
C SER A 322 -1.77 26.32 2.60
N SER A 323 -2.03 26.67 3.87
CA SER A 323 -2.21 28.06 4.32
C SER A 323 -0.99 28.63 5.07
N ARG A 324 0.15 27.92 5.07
CA ARG A 324 1.43 28.42 5.63
C ARG A 324 2.18 29.28 4.60
N PRO A 325 2.46 30.57 4.90
CA PRO A 325 3.59 31.26 4.29
C PRO A 325 4.91 30.57 4.71
N PHE A 326 5.98 30.83 3.97
CA PHE A 326 7.34 30.38 4.30
C PHE A 326 7.90 31.13 5.54
N ALA A 327 7.37 30.88 6.74
CA ALA A 327 7.90 31.44 8.00
C ALA A 327 7.53 30.63 9.26
N GLY A 328 8.56 30.22 10.02
CA GLY A 328 8.58 30.08 11.48
C GLY A 328 7.49 29.26 12.20
N GLN A 329 7.83 28.03 12.61
CA GLN A 329 7.03 27.28 13.60
C GLN A 329 7.01 27.96 14.98
N LYS A 330 5.82 28.06 15.58
CA LYS A 330 5.64 28.05 17.05
C LYS A 330 4.48 27.13 17.43
N ASN A 331 4.68 26.35 18.49
CA ASN A 331 3.77 25.30 18.94
C ASN A 331 2.47 25.89 19.55
N LYS A 332 1.38 25.14 19.45
CA LYS A 332 0.18 25.30 20.29
C LYS A 332 -0.24 23.95 20.87
N THR A 333 -0.49 23.95 22.17
CA THR A 333 -1.09 22.85 22.92
C THR A 333 -2.61 22.90 22.83
N TRP A 334 -3.26 21.74 22.95
CA TRP A 334 -4.71 21.61 23.00
C TRP A 334 -5.12 20.89 24.29
N THR A 335 -6.21 21.36 24.91
CA THR A 335 -6.87 20.74 26.06
C THR A 335 -8.21 20.16 25.63
N SER A 336 -8.46 18.90 25.99
CA SER A 336 -9.78 18.27 25.92
C SER A 336 -10.67 18.73 27.08
N TYR A 337 -11.96 18.90 26.81
CA TYR A 337 -13.04 18.92 27.79
C TYR A 337 -13.96 17.72 27.53
#